data_AF-A0A939C9A5-F1
#
_entry.id   AF-A0A939C9A5-F1
#
_cell.length_a   1.000
_cell.length_b   1.000
_cell.length_c   1.000
_cell.angle_alpha   90.00
_cell.angle_beta   90.00
_cell.angle_gamma   90.00
#
_symmetry.space_group_name_H-M   'P 1'
#
loop_
_entity.id
_entity.type
_entity.pdbx_description
1 polymer ?
#
loop_
_entity_poly.entity_id
_entity_poly.type
_entity_poly.pdbx_seq_one_letter_code
_entity_poly.pdbx_strand_id
1 'polypeptide(L)'
;MAEEKKPWDQGSFDQKMKDSLNELSSLRMELQNLLVKFGMRALKQYQAARNYPLRSYEIARLVKYEVENAIHDVSEKDSIDAIVKQTRIEWEKEHKVGE
;
A
#
# COMPACT_ATOMS: atom_id res chain seq x y z
N MET A 1 27.48 13.28 40.87
CA MET A 1 26.97 14.08 39.74
C MET A 1 25.62 13.48 39.38
N ALA A 2 24.54 14.22 39.60
CA ALA A 2 23.19 13.74 39.32
C ALA A 2 22.96 13.80 37.81
N GLU A 3 22.67 12.66 37.18
CA GLU A 3 22.21 12.62 35.80
C GLU A 3 20.84 13.29 35.73
N GLU A 4 20.79 14.50 35.16
CA GLU A 4 19.54 15.16 34.79
C GLU A 4 18.81 14.27 33.76
N LYS A 5 17.78 13.56 34.23
CA LYS A 5 16.81 12.92 33.34
C LYS A 5 16.18 14.01 32.47
N LYS A 6 16.57 14.08 31.20
CA LYS A 6 15.93 14.95 30.20
C LYS A 6 14.41 14.73 30.27
N PRO A 7 13.59 15.78 30.45
CA PRO A 7 12.15 15.63 30.42
C PRO A 7 11.76 15.06 29.07
N TRP A 8 10.98 14.00 29.09
CA TRP A 8 10.39 13.44 27.87
C TRP A 8 9.57 14.54 27.20
N ASP A 9 10.02 15.04 26.06
CA ASP A 9 9.30 16.05 25.26
C ASP A 9 8.04 15.41 24.66
N GLN A 10 6.95 15.41 25.44
CA GLN A 10 5.63 14.91 25.02
C GLN A 10 5.18 15.53 23.69
N GLY A 11 5.50 16.80 23.44
CA GLY A 11 5.19 17.46 22.16
C GLY A 11 5.92 16.86 20.95
N SER A 12 7.13 16.34 21.12
CA SER A 12 7.88 15.64 20.06
C SER A 12 7.30 14.25 19.78
N PHE A 13 6.83 13.57 20.82
CA PHE A 13 6.18 12.27 20.69
C PHE A 13 4.82 12.38 19.98
N ASP A 14 3.99 13.34 20.39
CA ASP A 14 2.68 13.59 19.78
C ASP A 14 2.79 13.98 18.30
N GLN A 15 3.82 14.76 17.93
CA GLN A 15 4.07 15.13 16.55
C GLN A 15 4.52 13.92 15.72
N LYS A 16 5.46 13.10 16.21
CA LYS A 16 5.88 11.86 15.55
C LYS A 16 4.72 10.90 15.34
N MET A 17 3.83 10.79 16.33
CA MET A 17 2.64 9.94 16.21
C MET A 17 1.67 10.44 15.14
N LYS A 18 1.46 11.76 15.05
CA LYS A 18 0.68 12.39 13.96
C LYS A 18 1.31 12.17 12.60
N ASP A 19 2.62 12.33 12.49
CA ASP A 19 3.35 12.16 11.23
C ASP A 19 3.29 10.71 10.74
N SER A 20 3.45 9.73 11.63
CA SER A 20 3.26 8.30 11.32
C SER A 20 1.82 7.97 10.90
N LEU A 21 0.81 8.60 11.49
CA LEU A 21 -0.58 8.43 11.07
C LEU A 21 -0.83 9.01 9.67
N ASN A 22 -0.24 10.17 9.35
CA ASN A 22 -0.34 10.80 8.05
C ASN A 22 0.35 9.97 6.95
N GLU A 23 1.51 9.42 7.26
CA GLU A 23 2.24 8.52 6.36
C GLU A 23 1.43 7.26 6.06
N LEU A 24 0.91 6.59 7.10
CA LEU A 24 0.06 5.41 6.93
C LEU A 24 -1.20 5.73 6.11
N SER A 25 -1.81 6.89 6.31
CA SER A 25 -2.95 7.33 5.52
C SER A 25 -2.58 7.53 4.05
N SER A 26 -1.43 8.14 3.77
CA SER A 26 -0.92 8.34 2.41
C SER A 26 -0.67 7.01 1.71
N LEU A 27 0.00 6.07 2.37
CA LEU A 27 0.25 4.71 1.85
C LEU A 27 -1.07 3.97 1.55
N ARG A 28 -2.08 4.11 2.41
CA ARG A 28 -3.41 3.52 2.17
C ARG A 28 -4.08 4.11 0.93
N MET A 29 -3.99 5.43 0.73
CA MET A 29 -4.52 6.07 -0.48
C MET A 29 -3.80 5.61 -1.74
N GLU A 30 -2.47 5.47 -1.68
CA GLU A 30 -1.69 4.95 -2.81
C GLU A 30 -2.10 3.51 -3.16
N LEU A 31 -2.27 2.64 -2.16
CA LEU A 31 -2.77 1.29 -2.36
C LEU A 31 -4.18 1.29 -2.97
N GLN A 32 -5.09 2.12 -2.46
CA GLN A 32 -6.44 2.25 -3.04
C GLN A 32 -6.41 2.69 -4.50
N ASN A 33 -5.57 3.67 -4.84
CA ASN A 33 -5.39 4.12 -6.22
C ASN A 33 -4.83 3.02 -7.12
N LEU A 34 -3.92 2.17 -6.62
CA LEU A 34 -3.43 1.00 -7.35
C LEU A 34 -4.56 -0.02 -7.58
N LEU A 35 -5.36 -0.33 -6.57
CA LEU A 35 -6.51 -1.23 -6.70
C LEU A 35 -7.55 -0.71 -7.70
N VAL A 36 -7.79 0.60 -7.76
CA VAL A 36 -8.63 1.21 -8.80
C VAL A 36 -8.05 0.98 -10.20
N LYS A 37 -6.72 1.05 -10.37
CA LYS A 37 -6.07 0.75 -11.66
C LYS A 37 -6.27 -0.71 -12.07
N PHE A 38 -6.17 -1.66 -11.14
CA PHE A 38 -6.50 -3.06 -11.38
C PHE A 38 -7.95 -3.21 -11.87
N GLY A 39 -8.91 -2.65 -11.12
CA GLY A 39 -10.32 -2.65 -11.52
C GLY A 39 -10.54 -2.07 -12.93
N MET A 40 -9.95 -0.91 -13.23
CA MET A 40 -10.03 -0.30 -14.56
C MET A 40 -9.41 -1.16 -15.66
N ARG A 41 -8.31 -1.87 -15.39
CA ARG A 41 -7.69 -2.81 -16.32
C ARG A 41 -8.63 -3.96 -16.65
N ALA A 42 -9.26 -4.56 -15.65
CA ALA A 42 -10.28 -5.59 -15.86
C ALA A 42 -11.46 -5.05 -16.69
N LEU A 43 -12.04 -3.91 -16.31
CA LEU A 43 -13.18 -3.33 -17.03
C LEU A 43 -12.88 -3.08 -18.51
N LYS A 44 -11.69 -2.54 -18.84
CA LYS A 44 -11.26 -2.34 -20.23
C LYS A 44 -11.21 -3.65 -21.00
N GLN A 45 -10.65 -4.70 -20.40
CA GLN A 45 -10.57 -6.03 -21.01
C GLN A 45 -11.96 -6.62 -21.28
N TYR A 46 -12.88 -6.54 -20.31
CA TYR A 46 -14.24 -7.05 -20.49
C TYR A 46 -15.08 -6.22 -21.46
N GLN A 47 -14.91 -4.89 -21.48
CA GLN A 47 -15.60 -4.01 -22.42
C GLN A 47 -15.15 -4.25 -23.87
N ALA A 48 -13.86 -4.52 -24.09
CA ALA A 48 -13.32 -4.79 -25.42
C ALA A 48 -13.90 -6.07 -26.05
N ALA A 49 -14.31 -7.04 -25.23
CA ALA A 49 -14.93 -8.29 -25.68
C ALA A 49 -16.44 -8.16 -25.96
N ARG A 50 -17.03 -6.95 -25.87
CA ARG A 50 -18.48 -6.74 -25.93
C ARG A 50 -18.87 -5.67 -26.93
N ASN A 51 -20.05 -5.88 -27.53
CA ASN A 51 -20.69 -4.94 -28.46
C ASN A 51 -21.59 -3.91 -27.75
N TYR A 52 -21.74 -4.00 -26.42
CA TYR A 52 -22.56 -3.09 -25.62
C TYR A 52 -21.81 -2.65 -24.36
N PRO A 53 -22.12 -1.46 -23.82
CA PRO A 53 -21.49 -0.98 -22.59
C PRO A 53 -21.77 -1.89 -21.39
N LEU A 54 -20.77 -2.04 -20.51
CA LEU A 54 -20.93 -2.72 -19.23
C LEU A 54 -21.99 -2.00 -18.37
N ARG A 55 -22.89 -2.78 -17.77
CA ARG A 55 -23.90 -2.27 -16.84
C ARG A 55 -23.30 -2.05 -15.45
N SER A 56 -23.87 -1.15 -14.66
CA SER A 56 -23.34 -0.79 -13.34
C SER A 56 -23.13 -1.99 -12.39
N TYR A 57 -24.04 -2.97 -12.38
CA TYR A 57 -23.88 -4.17 -11.55
C TYR A 57 -22.73 -5.06 -12.03
N GLU A 58 -22.46 -5.10 -13.34
CA GLU A 58 -21.36 -5.85 -13.93
C GLU A 58 -20.04 -5.17 -13.57
N ILE A 59 -19.99 -3.84 -13.67
CA ILE A 59 -18.84 -3.04 -13.26
C ILE A 59 -18.48 -3.34 -11.80
N ALA A 60 -19.44 -3.22 -10.89
CA ALA A 60 -19.20 -3.47 -9.46
C ALA A 60 -18.69 -4.89 -9.18
N ARG A 61 -19.29 -5.90 -9.83
CA ARG A 61 -18.89 -7.31 -9.68
C ARG A 61 -17.48 -7.56 -10.22
N LEU A 62 -17.16 -7.05 -11.41
CA LEU A 62 -15.86 -7.23 -12.05
C LEU A 62 -14.74 -6.54 -11.26
N VAL A 63 -14.97 -5.30 -10.81
CA VAL A 63 -14.01 -4.58 -9.97
C VAL A 63 -13.78 -5.32 -8.66
N LYS A 64 -14.84 -5.80 -8.00
CA LYS A 64 -14.71 -6.57 -6.77
C LYS A 64 -13.82 -7.80 -6.95
N TYR A 65 -14.08 -8.62 -7.97
CA TYR A 65 -13.27 -9.80 -8.23
C TYR A 65 -11.82 -9.48 -8.55
N GLU A 66 -11.56 -8.47 -9.39
CA GLU A 66 -10.18 -8.12 -9.73
C GLU A 66 -9.41 -7.60 -8.51
N VAL A 67 -10.06 -6.83 -7.63
CA VAL A 67 -9.45 -6.36 -6.37
C VAL A 67 -9.17 -7.53 -5.44
N GLU A 68 -10.11 -8.46 -5.26
CA GLU A 68 -9.92 -9.66 -4.44
C GLU A 68 -8.79 -10.54 -4.98
N ASN A 69 -8.71 -10.73 -6.30
CA ASN A 69 -7.62 -11.46 -6.94
C ASN A 69 -6.27 -10.76 -6.75
N ALA A 70 -6.20 -9.45 -7.00
CA ALA A 70 -4.95 -8.69 -6.83
C ALA A 70 -4.44 -8.76 -5.38
N ILE A 71 -5.34 -8.69 -4.39
CA ILE A 71 -4.98 -8.86 -2.97
C ILE A 71 -4.51 -10.29 -2.70
N HIS A 72 -5.19 -11.28 -3.24
CA HIS A 72 -4.82 -12.69 -3.07
C HIS A 72 -3.40 -12.95 -3.61
N ASP A 73 -3.13 -12.52 -4.85
CA ASP A 73 -1.84 -12.73 -5.53
C ASP A 73 -0.67 -12.12 -4.74
N VAL A 74 -0.84 -10.91 -4.18
CA VAL A 74 0.22 -10.27 -3.37
C VAL A 74 0.31 -10.80 -1.95
N SER A 75 -0.72 -11.52 -1.49
CA SER A 75 -0.75 -12.19 -0.18
C SER A 75 -0.24 -13.63 -0.23
N GLU A 76 0.05 -14.16 -1.43
CA GLU A 76 0.66 -15.47 -1.56
C GLU A 76 2.08 -15.48 -0.98
N LYS A 77 2.48 -16.66 -0.50
CA LYS A 77 3.75 -16.82 0.21
C LYS A 77 4.95 -16.33 -0.61
N ASP A 78 5.03 -16.71 -1.88
CA ASP A 78 6.16 -16.36 -2.74
C ASP A 78 6.22 -14.86 -3.01
N SER A 79 5.05 -14.22 -3.17
CA SER A 79 4.92 -12.76 -3.28
C SER A 79 5.39 -12.07 -2.00
N ILE A 80 4.96 -12.55 -0.84
CA ILE A 80 5.39 -12.01 0.47
C ILE A 80 6.90 -12.18 0.64
N ASP A 81 7.46 -13.34 0.32
CA ASP A 81 8.89 -13.61 0.44
C ASP A 81 9.70 -12.67 -0.47
N ALA A 82 9.22 -12.41 -1.69
CA ALA A 82 9.82 -11.43 -2.61
C ALA A 82 9.74 -9.99 -2.06
N ILE A 83 8.60 -9.59 -1.51
CA ILE A 83 8.41 -8.28 -0.86
C ILE A 83 9.38 -8.12 0.31
N VAL A 84 9.45 -9.10 1.21
CA VAL A 84 10.36 -9.08 2.37
C VAL A 84 11.81 -8.95 1.92
N LYS A 85 12.22 -9.70 0.90
CA LYS A 85 13.57 -9.62 0.34
C LYS A 85 13.86 -8.22 -0.21
N GLN A 86 12.94 -7.65 -0.99
CA GLN A 86 13.13 -6.31 -1.56
C GLN A 86 13.19 -5.24 -0.46
N THR A 87 12.30 -5.30 0.54
CA THR A 87 12.31 -4.36 1.67
C THR A 87 13.63 -4.39 2.43
N ARG A 88 14.22 -5.58 2.65
CA ARG A 88 15.55 -5.69 3.28
C ARG A 88 16.63 -4.99 2.45
N ILE A 89 16.60 -5.16 1.13
CA ILE A 89 17.56 -4.51 0.23
C ILE A 89 17.45 -2.99 0.30
N GLU A 90 16.23 -2.44 0.22
CA GLU A 90 16.04 -0.99 0.31
C GLU A 90 16.44 -0.44 1.68
N TRP A 91 16.08 -1.14 2.76
CA TRP A 91 16.51 -0.78 4.11
C TRP A 91 18.04 -0.72 4.23
N GLU A 92 18.73 -1.75 3.74
CA GLU A 92 20.18 -1.77 3.76
C GLU A 92 20.81 -0.64 2.93
N LYS A 93 20.22 -0.25 1.79
CA LYS A 93 20.72 0.90 1.00
C LYS A 93 20.63 2.20 1.78
N GLU A 94 19.50 2.46 2.43
CA GLU A 94 19.31 3.67 3.25
C GLU A 94 20.31 3.73 4.43
N HIS A 95 20.70 2.58 4.97
CA HIS A 95 21.57 2.48 6.13
C HIS A 95 23.06 2.27 5.81
N LYS A 96 23.42 1.87 4.57
CA LYS A 96 24.81 1.73 4.09
C LYS A 96 25.38 3.00 3.45
N VAL A 97 24.56 4.00 3.15
CA VAL A 97 25.02 5.31 2.61
C VAL A 97 25.67 6.20 3.70
N GLY A 98 25.82 5.69 4.93
CA GLY A 98 26.38 6.41 6.08
C GLY A 98 27.72 5.91 6.63
N GLU A 99 28.38 4.92 6.01
CA GLU A 99 29.75 4.47 6.34
C GLU A 99 30.72 4.81 5.19
#